data_AF-A0A3B9YIP7-F1
#
_entry.id   AF-A0A3B9YIP7-F1
#
_cell.length_a   1.000
_cell.length_b   1.000
_cell.length_c   1.000
_cell.angle_alpha   90.00
_cell.angle_beta   90.00
_cell.angle_gamma   90.00
#
_symmetry.space_group_name_H-M   'P 1'
#
loop_
_entity.id
_entity.type
_entity.pdbx_description
1 polymer ?
#
loop_
_entity_poly.entity_id
_entity_poly.type
_entity_poly.pdbx_seq_one_letter_code
_entity_poly.pdbx_strand_id
1 'polypeptide(L)'
;MLPSLPWTLKAPDGSAETVFSPPVRLSVAPPESAAKKDAQPLDIRGPMSPSAWPWILSTLVLLCALLYPLHRLLRSKTPAAAAASEPPDLRTPDQKALDDLDALLGLSLPVKEFYDRLSDILRLYLSSRFSVDALRMTTCDLLRALRSPEAEEAGARPMTKALLDRCDLAKFARFEWPEPERRRDVEAAREVVRRCVRAPLAQEMSKAAGANWTGGPKQGGTP
;
A
#
# COMPACT_ATOMS: atom_id res chain seq x y z
N MET A 1 -52.63 -33.86 -48.86
CA MET A 1 -53.61 -33.96 -49.97
C MET A 1 -54.90 -34.51 -49.38
N LEU A 2 -56.06 -33.95 -49.73
CA LEU A 2 -57.33 -34.49 -49.27
C LEU A 2 -57.81 -35.58 -50.25
N PRO A 3 -58.21 -36.77 -49.76
CA PRO A 3 -58.71 -37.84 -50.62
C PRO A 3 -60.11 -37.52 -51.17
N SER A 4 -60.52 -38.23 -52.22
CA SER A 4 -61.87 -38.13 -52.81
C SER A 4 -62.94 -38.54 -51.80
N LEU A 5 -63.98 -37.72 -51.65
CA LEU A 5 -65.08 -38.01 -50.74
C LEU A 5 -66.28 -38.55 -51.52
N PRO A 6 -66.95 -39.61 -51.06
CA PRO A 6 -68.18 -40.12 -51.67
C PRO A 6 -69.37 -39.22 -51.32
N TRP A 7 -70.17 -38.89 -52.32
CA TRP A 7 -71.45 -38.20 -52.17
C TRP A 7 -72.54 -39.06 -52.79
N THR A 8 -73.70 -39.17 -52.15
CA THR A 8 -74.82 -39.95 -52.68
C THR A 8 -75.90 -39.00 -53.18
N LEU A 9 -76.17 -39.03 -54.48
CA LEU A 9 -77.22 -38.25 -55.12
C LEU A 9 -78.43 -39.17 -55.30
N LYS A 10 -79.60 -38.71 -54.85
CA LYS A 10 -80.87 -39.37 -55.11
C LYS A 10 -81.55 -38.70 -56.30
N ALA A 11 -81.82 -39.46 -57.35
CA ALA A 11 -82.61 -38.98 -58.46
C ALA A 11 -84.11 -38.95 -58.09
N PRO A 12 -84.94 -38.13 -58.74
CA PRO A 12 -86.37 -38.01 -58.44
C PRO A 12 -87.18 -39.30 -58.62
N ASP A 13 -86.61 -40.32 -59.28
CA ASP A 13 -87.18 -41.65 -59.49
C ASP A 13 -86.85 -42.65 -58.36
N GLY A 14 -86.16 -42.21 -57.30
CA GLY A 14 -85.87 -43.00 -56.11
C GLY A 14 -84.57 -43.81 -56.17
N SER A 15 -83.86 -43.80 -57.30
CA SER A 15 -82.53 -44.40 -57.41
C SER A 15 -81.45 -43.52 -56.76
N ALA A 16 -80.45 -44.14 -56.11
CA ALA A 16 -79.36 -43.43 -55.42
C ALA A 16 -78.02 -43.84 -56.03
N GLU A 17 -77.30 -42.89 -56.61
CA GLU A 17 -75.95 -43.10 -57.15
C GLU A 17 -74.90 -42.41 -56.27
N THR A 18 -73.81 -43.13 -56.00
CA THR A 18 -72.67 -42.58 -55.26
C THR A 18 -71.61 -42.08 -56.23
N VAL A 19 -71.39 -40.77 -56.23
CA VAL A 19 -70.37 -40.09 -57.04
C VAL A 19 -69.25 -39.59 -56.14
N PHE A 20 -68.01 -39.78 -56.55
CA PHE A 20 -66.84 -39.33 -55.80
C PHE A 20 -66.37 -37.95 -56.26
N SER A 21 -66.05 -37.08 -55.31
CA SER A 21 -65.46 -35.78 -55.62
C SER A 21 -64.00 -35.92 -56.06
N PRO A 22 -63.48 -35.09 -56.97
CA PRO A 22 -62.07 -35.07 -57.32
C PRO A 22 -61.18 -34.76 -56.09
N PRO A 23 -59.99 -35.36 -55.95
CA PRO A 23 -59.08 -35.06 -54.85
C PRO A 23 -58.50 -33.65 -54.97
N VAL A 24 -58.53 -32.89 -53.87
CA VAL A 24 -58.03 -31.50 -53.83
C VAL A 24 -56.66 -31.45 -53.16
N ARG A 25 -55.69 -30.85 -53.86
CA ARG A 25 -54.34 -30.60 -53.32
C ARG A 25 -54.33 -29.30 -52.53
N LEU A 26 -54.53 -29.39 -51.22
CA LEU A 26 -54.27 -28.29 -50.30
C LEU A 26 -52.75 -28.13 -50.11
N SER A 27 -52.22 -26.98 -50.53
CA SER A 27 -50.88 -26.52 -50.20
C SER A 27 -51.02 -25.46 -49.11
N VAL A 28 -50.69 -25.81 -47.87
CA VAL A 28 -50.69 -24.85 -46.77
C VAL A 28 -49.38 -24.08 -46.84
N ALA A 29 -49.44 -22.85 -47.33
CA ALA A 29 -48.32 -21.93 -47.20
C ALA A 29 -48.25 -21.47 -45.72
N PRO A 30 -47.05 -21.41 -45.12
CA PRO A 30 -46.90 -20.79 -43.80
C PRO A 30 -47.39 -19.33 -43.89
N PRO A 31 -47.99 -18.79 -42.81
CA PRO A 31 -48.35 -17.37 -42.81
C PRO A 31 -47.10 -16.57 -43.14
N GLU A 32 -47.25 -15.63 -44.06
CA GLU A 32 -46.23 -14.64 -44.39
C GLU A 32 -45.87 -13.93 -43.09
N SER A 33 -44.88 -14.47 -42.37
CA SER A 33 -44.17 -13.73 -41.36
C SER A 33 -43.74 -12.49 -42.11
N ALA A 34 -44.25 -11.34 -41.68
CA ALA A 34 -43.77 -10.05 -42.11
C ALA A 34 -42.28 -9.99 -41.79
N ALA A 35 -41.50 -10.60 -42.67
CA ALA A 35 -40.07 -10.55 -42.72
C ALA A 35 -39.82 -9.10 -43.06
N LYS A 36 -39.59 -8.29 -42.01
CA LYS A 36 -38.76 -7.12 -42.13
C LYS A 36 -37.48 -7.60 -42.83
N LYS A 37 -37.42 -7.41 -44.15
CA LYS A 37 -36.16 -7.20 -44.85
C LYS A 37 -35.44 -6.17 -43.98
N ASP A 38 -34.29 -6.54 -43.43
CA ASP A 38 -33.45 -5.81 -42.46
C ASP A 38 -33.38 -6.41 -41.05
N ALA A 39 -34.00 -7.55 -40.77
CA ALA A 39 -33.61 -8.34 -39.59
C ALA A 39 -32.34 -9.13 -39.91
N GLN A 40 -31.17 -8.49 -39.73
CA GLN A 40 -29.88 -9.18 -39.69
C GLN A 40 -30.00 -10.34 -38.68
N PRO A 41 -29.57 -11.57 -39.02
CA PRO A 41 -29.58 -12.66 -38.06
C PRO A 41 -28.80 -12.22 -36.81
N LEU A 42 -29.43 -12.33 -35.64
CA LEU A 42 -28.77 -11.97 -34.39
C LEU A 42 -27.51 -12.81 -34.23
N ASP A 43 -26.40 -12.10 -34.03
CA ASP A 43 -25.05 -12.57 -33.83
C ASP A 43 -24.99 -13.71 -32.79
N ILE A 44 -24.75 -14.94 -33.28
CA ILE A 44 -24.51 -16.10 -32.42
C ILE A 44 -23.10 -15.94 -31.88
N ARG A 45 -22.99 -15.43 -30.65
CA ARG A 45 -21.71 -15.31 -29.94
C ARG A 45 -21.05 -16.68 -29.88
N GLY A 46 -19.85 -16.78 -30.47
CA GLY A 46 -19.00 -17.98 -30.42
C GLY A 46 -18.61 -18.36 -28.98
N PRO A 47 -18.00 -19.54 -28.78
CA PRO A 47 -17.65 -20.04 -27.46
C PRO A 47 -16.75 -19.03 -26.74
N MET A 48 -17.17 -18.62 -25.53
CA MET A 48 -16.38 -17.74 -24.67
C MET A 48 -14.98 -18.34 -24.49
N SER A 49 -13.95 -17.58 -24.84
CA SER A 49 -12.56 -17.96 -24.53
C SER A 49 -12.45 -18.28 -23.03
N PRO A 50 -11.64 -19.28 -22.61
CA PRO A 50 -11.43 -19.54 -21.19
C PRO A 50 -10.96 -18.25 -20.53
N SER A 51 -11.80 -17.73 -19.64
CA SER A 51 -11.57 -16.44 -19.00
C SER A 51 -10.24 -16.53 -18.25
N ALA A 52 -9.34 -15.57 -18.48
CA ALA A 52 -8.06 -15.49 -17.76
C ALA A 52 -8.23 -15.06 -16.30
N TRP A 53 -9.45 -14.69 -15.90
CA TRP A 53 -9.79 -14.21 -14.57
C TRP A 53 -9.35 -15.10 -13.38
N PRO A 54 -9.49 -16.45 -13.41
CA PRO A 54 -9.02 -17.28 -12.32
C PRO A 54 -7.49 -17.30 -12.23
N TRP A 55 -6.78 -17.20 -13.35
CA TRP A 55 -5.32 -17.07 -13.37
C TRP A 55 -4.87 -15.72 -12.81
N ILE A 56 -5.53 -14.63 -13.23
CA ILE A 56 -5.28 -13.29 -12.70
C ILE A 56 -5.54 -13.26 -11.18
N LEU A 57 -6.67 -13.80 -10.73
CA LEU A 57 -7.01 -13.84 -9.31
C LEU A 57 -6.03 -14.71 -8.52
N SER A 58 -5.62 -15.87 -9.06
CA SER A 58 -4.63 -16.74 -8.44
C SER A 58 -3.26 -16.06 -8.33
N THR A 59 -2.80 -15.36 -9.37
CA THR A 59 -1.53 -14.61 -9.31
C THR A 59 -1.61 -13.45 -8.30
N LEU A 60 -2.75 -12.75 -8.22
CA LEU A 60 -2.95 -11.67 -7.26
C LEU A 60 -2.96 -12.19 -5.82
N VAL A 61 -3.66 -13.30 -5.55
CA VAL A 61 -3.68 -13.94 -4.23
C VAL A 61 -2.28 -14.42 -3.84
N LEU A 62 -1.54 -15.04 -4.77
CA LEU A 62 -0.17 -15.49 -4.52
C LEU A 62 0.76 -14.31 -4.24
N LEU A 63 0.63 -13.23 -5.02
CA LEU A 63 1.41 -12.01 -4.82
C LEU A 63 1.09 -11.37 -3.47
N CYS A 64 -0.19 -11.26 -3.09
CA CYS A 64 -0.59 -10.80 -1.76
C CYS A 64 -0.07 -11.72 -0.65
N ALA A 65 -0.09 -13.03 -0.84
CA ALA A 65 0.41 -14.01 0.13
C ALA A 65 1.95 -13.97 0.29
N LEU A 66 2.70 -13.54 -0.74
CA LEU A 66 4.14 -13.29 -0.64
C LEU A 66 4.45 -11.91 -0.06
N LEU A 67 3.73 -10.89 -0.50
CA LEU A 67 3.96 -9.50 -0.09
C LEU A 67 3.47 -9.24 1.33
N TYR A 68 2.41 -9.90 1.81
CA TYR A 68 1.88 -9.74 3.15
C TYR A 68 2.88 -10.11 4.26
N PRO A 69 3.49 -11.31 4.27
CA PRO A 69 4.51 -11.65 5.27
C PRO A 69 5.77 -10.82 5.10
N LEU A 70 6.16 -10.44 3.87
CA LEU A 70 7.30 -9.54 3.64
C LEU A 70 7.02 -8.15 4.24
N HIS A 71 5.87 -7.55 3.94
CA HIS A 71 5.43 -6.29 4.50
C HIS A 71 5.26 -6.37 6.02
N ARG A 72 4.78 -7.50 6.53
CA ARG A 72 4.68 -7.76 7.97
C ARG A 72 6.06 -7.92 8.61
N LEU A 73 7.04 -8.57 7.99
CA LEU A 73 8.42 -8.67 8.49
C LEU A 73 9.12 -7.30 8.47
N LEU A 74 8.91 -6.50 7.42
CA LEU A 74 9.42 -5.14 7.34
C LEU A 74 8.75 -4.20 8.36
N ARG A 75 7.51 -4.49 8.77
CA ARG A 75 6.74 -3.71 9.76
C ARG A 75 6.75 -4.26 11.19
N SER A 76 7.11 -5.52 11.41
CA SER A 76 7.05 -6.18 12.72
C SER A 76 8.24 -5.82 13.62
N LYS A 77 8.65 -4.54 13.58
CA LYS A 77 9.40 -3.91 14.66
C LYS A 77 8.43 -3.32 15.69
N THR A 78 7.37 -4.05 16.02
CA THR A 78 6.58 -3.79 17.22
C THR A 78 7.23 -4.54 18.39
N PRO A 79 7.70 -3.85 19.44
CA PRO A 79 8.41 -4.45 20.56
C PRO A 79 7.43 -5.06 21.57
N ALA A 80 6.79 -6.18 21.23
CA ALA A 80 5.91 -6.85 22.18
C ALA A 80 5.83 -8.38 22.08
N ALA A 81 6.33 -9.01 21.00
CA ALA A 81 6.22 -10.47 20.88
C ALA A 81 7.47 -11.19 20.34
N ALA A 82 8.58 -10.48 20.11
CA ALA A 82 9.86 -11.07 19.72
C ALA A 82 10.89 -10.93 20.85
N ALA A 83 10.56 -11.47 22.02
CA ALA A 83 11.54 -11.74 23.08
C ALA A 83 12.28 -13.07 22.78
N ALA A 84 12.81 -13.20 21.56
CA ALA A 84 13.69 -14.29 21.16
C ALA A 84 15.00 -13.69 20.62
N SER A 85 15.84 -13.28 21.57
CA SER A 85 17.30 -13.35 21.55
C SER A 85 18.01 -13.00 20.24
N GLU A 86 17.89 -11.75 19.79
CA GLU A 86 19.05 -11.08 19.20
C GLU A 86 19.85 -10.50 20.38
N PRO A 87 21.20 -10.62 20.41
CA PRO A 87 21.99 -9.95 21.45
C PRO A 87 21.63 -8.46 21.47
N PRO A 88 21.47 -7.84 22.65
CA PRO A 88 21.11 -6.43 22.73
C PRO A 88 22.16 -5.64 21.96
N ASP A 89 21.71 -4.94 20.92
CA ASP A 89 22.55 -4.01 20.17
C ASP A 89 23.06 -2.95 21.15
N LEU A 90 24.33 -3.04 21.53
CA LEU A 90 24.95 -2.17 22.53
C LEU A 90 25.22 -0.76 22.00
N ARG A 91 24.98 -0.51 20.71
CA ARG A 91 25.21 0.79 20.09
C ARG A 91 24.21 1.83 20.61
N THR A 92 24.69 3.05 20.84
CA THR A 92 23.79 4.16 21.15
C THR A 92 22.90 4.48 19.95
N PRO A 93 21.73 5.11 20.15
CA PRO A 93 20.87 5.54 19.05
C PRO A 93 21.61 6.38 18.00
N ASP A 94 22.58 7.19 18.44
CA ASP A 94 23.40 8.03 17.57
C ASP A 94 24.37 7.22 16.72
N GLN A 95 25.05 6.23 17.32
CA GLN A 95 25.95 5.33 16.59
C GLN A 95 25.19 4.54 15.54
N LYS A 96 24.03 4.00 15.89
CA LYS A 96 23.18 3.27 14.96
C LYS A 96 22.72 4.14 13.79
N ALA A 97 22.30 5.37 14.07
CA ALA A 97 21.89 6.31 13.02
C ALA A 97 23.05 6.67 12.07
N LEU A 98 24.26 6.86 12.61
CA LEU A 98 25.44 7.14 11.79
C LEU A 98 25.83 5.94 10.93
N ASP A 99 25.83 4.73 11.49
CA ASP A 99 26.10 3.49 10.76
C ASP A 99 25.07 3.28 9.63
N ASP A 100 23.79 3.51 9.90
CA ASP A 100 22.72 3.39 8.91
C ASP A 100 22.85 4.42 7.79
N LEU A 101 23.29 5.65 8.10
CA LEU A 101 23.58 6.70 7.10
C LEU A 101 24.79 6.35 6.23
N ASP A 102 25.83 5.76 6.82
CA ASP A 102 27.01 5.30 6.09
C ASP A 102 26.67 4.15 5.15
N ALA A 103 25.88 3.18 5.64
CA ALA A 103 25.36 2.09 4.83
C ALA A 103 24.50 2.62 3.67
N LEU A 104 23.66 3.64 3.90
CA LEU A 104 22.81 4.22 2.87
C LEU A 104 23.61 4.80 1.69
N LEU A 105 24.77 5.43 1.94
CA LEU A 105 25.65 5.93 0.87
C LEU A 105 26.34 4.82 0.08
N GLY A 106 26.55 3.65 0.69
CA GLY A 106 27.12 2.49 0.02
C GLY A 106 26.15 1.79 -0.93
N LEU A 107 24.84 2.06 -0.81
CA LEU A 107 23.81 1.42 -1.61
C LEU A 107 23.49 2.22 -2.88
N SER A 108 23.52 1.55 -4.03
CA SER A 108 23.02 2.11 -5.29
C SER A 108 21.50 1.96 -5.37
N LEU A 109 20.77 2.88 -4.72
CA LEU A 109 19.30 2.87 -4.69
C LEU A 109 18.70 3.89 -5.67
N PRO A 110 17.50 3.61 -6.21
CA PRO A 110 16.69 4.61 -6.90
C PRO A 110 16.47 5.85 -6.01
N VAL A 111 16.40 7.04 -6.61
CA VAL A 111 16.28 8.31 -5.87
C VAL A 111 15.15 8.28 -4.85
N LYS A 112 13.96 7.85 -5.26
CA LYS A 112 12.80 7.74 -4.36
C LYS A 112 13.11 6.85 -3.15
N GLU A 113 13.67 5.66 -3.37
CA GLU A 113 13.97 4.71 -2.29
C GLU A 113 15.06 5.24 -1.36
N PHE A 114 16.06 5.93 -1.91
CA PHE A 114 17.11 6.57 -1.12
C PHE A 114 16.53 7.59 -0.14
N TYR A 115 15.71 8.53 -0.63
CA TYR A 115 15.07 9.54 0.23
C TYR A 115 13.99 8.95 1.14
N ASP A 116 13.38 7.83 0.74
CA ASP A 116 12.52 7.06 1.63
C ASP A 116 13.28 6.58 2.86
N ARG A 117 14.40 5.88 2.65
CA ARG A 117 15.25 5.35 3.73
C ARG A 117 15.93 6.44 4.54
N LEU A 118 16.44 7.50 3.91
CA LEU A 118 17.05 8.64 4.61
C LEU A 118 16.10 9.24 5.65
N SER A 119 14.84 9.45 5.24
CA SER A 119 13.80 9.99 6.09
C SER A 119 13.44 9.04 7.24
N ASP A 120 13.40 7.73 6.98
CA ASP A 120 13.12 6.72 8.00
C ASP A 120 14.24 6.60 9.04
N ILE A 121 15.50 6.63 8.61
CA ILE A 121 16.67 6.64 9.51
C ILE A 121 16.60 7.85 10.44
N LEU A 122 16.35 9.04 9.88
CA LEU A 122 16.25 10.26 10.66
C LEU A 122 15.07 10.22 11.64
N ARG A 123 13.90 9.75 11.21
CA ARG A 123 12.73 9.61 12.09
C ARG A 123 12.98 8.59 13.19
N LEU A 124 13.60 7.44 12.89
CA LEU A 124 13.92 6.42 13.90
C LEU A 124 14.92 6.95 14.95
N TYR A 125 15.92 7.71 14.50
CA TYR A 125 16.86 8.39 15.38
C TYR A 125 16.13 9.36 16.33
N LEU A 126 15.32 10.27 15.77
CA LEU A 126 14.56 11.24 16.55
C LEU A 126 13.56 10.56 17.50
N SER A 127 12.98 9.43 17.08
CA SER A 127 12.07 8.64 17.91
C SER A 127 12.77 8.11 19.16
N SER A 128 13.94 7.51 18.98
CA SER A 128 14.74 6.96 20.07
C SER A 128 15.32 8.06 20.96
N ARG A 129 15.70 9.20 20.37
CA ARG A 129 16.36 10.31 21.07
C ARG A 129 15.41 11.16 21.90
N PHE A 130 14.20 11.39 21.42
CA PHE A 130 13.20 12.26 22.08
C PHE A 130 12.03 11.47 22.68
N SER A 131 12.07 10.14 22.66
CA SER A 131 11.01 9.26 23.19
C SER A 131 9.63 9.56 22.58
N VAL A 132 9.59 9.84 21.27
CA VAL A 132 8.37 10.11 20.49
C VAL A 132 8.21 9.08 19.37
N ASP A 133 7.00 8.84 18.87
CA ASP A 133 6.79 7.94 17.73
C ASP A 133 6.92 8.69 16.40
N ALA A 134 8.14 9.16 16.08
CA ALA A 134 8.39 10.00 14.92
C ALA A 134 8.04 9.34 13.58
N LEU A 135 8.03 8.01 13.50
CA LEU A 135 7.63 7.26 12.29
C LEU A 135 6.14 7.36 12.01
N ARG A 136 5.31 7.55 13.04
CA ARG A 136 3.85 7.70 12.92
C ARG A 136 3.39 9.16 12.92
N MET A 137 4.31 10.10 13.09
CA MET A 137 4.00 11.53 13.12
C MET A 137 4.15 12.15 11.73
N THR A 138 3.31 13.15 11.46
CA THR A 138 3.55 14.00 10.29
C THR A 138 4.82 14.84 10.50
N THR A 139 5.45 15.30 9.42
CA THR A 139 6.64 16.18 9.51
C THR A 139 6.35 17.42 10.37
N CYS A 140 5.15 18.01 10.26
CA CYS A 140 4.73 19.15 11.09
C CYS A 140 4.61 18.80 12.58
N ASP A 141 4.04 17.65 12.91
CA ASP A 141 3.88 17.22 14.30
C ASP A 141 5.23 16.87 14.92
N LEU A 142 6.11 16.19 14.16
CA LEU A 142 7.47 15.89 14.59
C LEU A 142 8.24 17.18 14.90
N LEU A 143 8.20 18.16 14.00
CA LEU A 143 8.83 19.47 14.22
C LEU A 143 8.20 20.26 15.38
N ARG A 144 6.96 19.96 15.77
CA ARG A 144 6.32 20.51 16.97
C ARG A 144 6.78 19.79 18.23
N ALA A 145 6.94 18.47 18.20
CA ALA A 145 7.49 17.71 19.32
C ALA A 145 8.97 18.04 19.57
N LEU A 146 9.71 18.41 18.52
CA LEU A 146 11.06 18.96 18.61
C LEU A 146 11.12 20.43 19.10
N ARG A 147 10.05 20.98 19.70
CA ARG A 147 10.06 22.30 20.38
C ARG A 147 10.40 22.21 21.86
N SER A 148 11.03 21.13 22.31
CA SER A 148 11.65 21.18 23.64
C SER A 148 12.79 22.21 23.62
N PRO A 149 13.09 22.89 24.73
CA PRO A 149 14.19 23.86 24.82
C PRO A 149 15.51 23.28 24.29
N GLU A 150 15.73 21.98 24.49
CA GLU A 150 16.92 21.24 24.05
C GLU A 150 17.11 21.19 22.53
N ALA A 151 16.01 21.17 21.76
CA ALA A 151 16.05 21.05 20.30
C ALA A 151 16.07 22.42 19.58
N GLU A 152 15.61 23.48 20.24
CA GLU A 152 15.78 24.86 19.76
C GLU A 152 17.21 25.37 20.00
N GLU A 153 17.81 25.05 21.16
CA GLU A 153 19.16 25.51 21.53
C GLU A 153 20.26 24.86 20.66
N ALA A 154 20.02 23.66 20.14
CA ALA A 154 20.95 22.95 19.26
C ALA A 154 20.89 23.37 17.77
N GLY A 155 19.92 24.20 17.36
CA GLY A 155 19.72 24.58 15.95
C GLY A 155 19.45 23.37 15.02
N ALA A 156 19.08 22.22 15.57
CA ALA A 156 18.84 20.98 14.82
C ALA A 156 17.48 21.02 14.10
N ARG A 157 16.47 21.64 14.72
CA ARG A 157 15.10 21.77 14.20
C ARG A 157 15.01 22.37 12.77
N PRO A 158 15.64 23.51 12.43
CA PRO A 158 15.58 24.05 11.08
C PRO A 158 16.25 23.13 10.04
N MET A 159 17.35 22.45 10.40
CA MET A 159 18.01 21.49 9.50
C MET A 159 17.15 20.24 9.29
N THR A 160 16.56 19.70 10.36
CA THR A 160 15.62 18.58 10.29
C THR A 160 14.43 18.92 9.39
N LYS A 161 13.88 20.13 9.51
CA LYS A 161 12.81 20.60 8.62
C LYS A 161 13.25 20.60 7.16
N ALA A 162 14.36 21.28 6.86
CA ALA A 162 14.84 21.40 5.48
C ALA A 162 15.11 20.03 4.84
N LEU A 163 15.67 19.09 5.61
CA LEU A 163 15.98 17.75 5.14
C LEU A 163 14.71 16.90 4.93
N LEU A 164 13.76 16.94 5.86
CA LEU A 164 12.49 16.21 5.70
C LEU A 164 11.65 16.76 4.54
N ASP A 165 11.61 18.08 4.35
CA ASP A 165 10.94 18.69 3.20
C ASP A 165 11.56 18.22 1.87
N ARG A 166 12.90 18.13 1.78
CA ARG A 166 13.60 17.58 0.61
C ARG A 166 13.28 16.10 0.37
N CYS A 167 13.22 15.31 1.43
CA CYS A 167 12.79 13.92 1.33
C CYS A 167 11.37 13.82 0.79
N ASP A 168 10.43 14.61 1.33
CA ASP A 168 9.03 14.60 0.92
C ASP A 168 8.86 15.02 -0.56
N LEU A 169 9.67 15.96 -1.06
CA LEU A 169 9.73 16.30 -2.50
C LEU A 169 10.17 15.12 -3.37
N ALA A 170 11.22 14.39 -2.98
CA ALA A 170 11.67 13.22 -3.74
C ALA A 170 10.63 12.08 -3.71
N LYS A 171 9.97 11.88 -2.57
CA LYS A 171 8.97 10.82 -2.36
C LYS A 171 7.69 11.05 -3.15
N PHE A 172 7.17 12.28 -3.14
CA PHE A 172 5.83 12.60 -3.64
C PHE A 172 5.83 13.42 -4.92
N ALA A 173 6.81 14.32 -5.12
CA ALA A 173 6.88 15.17 -6.31
C ALA A 173 7.73 14.57 -7.44
N ARG A 174 8.24 13.33 -7.28
CA ARG A 174 9.16 12.65 -8.22
C ARG A 174 10.35 13.52 -8.59
N PHE A 175 10.80 14.35 -7.65
CA PHE A 175 11.94 15.21 -7.85
C PHE A 175 13.22 14.38 -7.82
N GLU A 176 14.06 14.49 -8.86
CA GLU A 176 15.33 13.78 -8.95
C GLU A 176 16.48 14.70 -8.55
N TRP A 177 17.13 14.38 -7.44
CA TRP A 177 18.32 15.10 -6.98
C TRP A 177 19.58 14.45 -7.58
N PRO A 178 20.53 15.25 -8.09
CA PRO A 178 21.83 14.76 -8.53
C PRO A 178 22.59 14.05 -7.42
N GLU A 179 23.49 13.12 -7.79
CA GLU A 179 24.28 12.37 -6.81
C GLU A 179 25.11 13.24 -5.82
N PRO A 180 25.74 14.36 -6.25
CA PRO A 180 26.41 15.25 -5.30
C PRO A 180 25.49 15.79 -4.20
N GLU A 181 24.19 15.93 -4.48
CA GLU A 181 23.21 16.39 -3.51
C GLU A 181 22.83 15.30 -2.51
N ARG A 182 22.72 14.03 -2.93
CA ARG A 182 22.47 12.90 -2.01
C ARG A 182 23.53 12.83 -0.92
N ARG A 183 24.80 13.02 -1.29
CA ARG A 183 25.91 13.05 -0.32
C ARG A 183 25.80 14.24 0.63
N ARG A 184 25.39 15.42 0.15
CA ARG A 184 25.15 16.60 0.99
C ARG A 184 23.99 16.38 1.96
N ASP A 185 22.92 15.75 1.50
CA ASP A 185 21.73 15.46 2.31
C ASP A 185 22.04 14.45 3.43
N VAL A 186 22.86 13.43 3.14
CA VAL A 186 23.37 12.52 4.18
C VAL A 186 24.28 13.24 5.17
N GLU A 187 25.17 14.13 4.71
CA GLU A 187 26.01 14.89 5.65
C GLU A 187 25.17 15.85 6.52
N ALA A 188 24.12 16.44 5.96
CA ALA A 188 23.15 17.23 6.72
C ALA A 188 22.44 16.37 7.78
N ALA A 189 22.08 15.13 7.45
CA ALA A 189 21.50 14.18 8.40
C ALA A 189 22.48 13.83 9.53
N ARG A 190 23.76 13.58 9.21
CA ARG A 190 24.82 13.35 10.20
C ARG A 190 24.98 14.54 11.13
N GLU A 191 24.93 15.76 10.59
CA GLU A 191 25.02 16.98 11.39
C GLU A 191 23.84 17.15 12.35
N VAL A 192 22.62 16.79 11.92
CA VAL A 192 21.44 16.75 12.81
C VAL A 192 21.69 15.78 13.98
N VAL A 193 22.16 14.56 13.69
CA VAL A 193 22.50 13.56 14.74
C VAL A 193 23.54 14.14 15.70
N ARG A 194 24.66 14.67 15.19
CA ARG A 194 25.75 15.23 16.02
C ARG A 194 25.29 16.38 16.91
N ARG A 195 24.38 17.24 16.43
CA ARG A 195 23.82 18.35 17.24
C ARG A 195 22.90 17.84 18.34
N CYS A 196 22.07 16.84 18.04
CA CYS A 196 21.18 16.22 19.01
C CYS A 196 21.93 15.42 20.11
N VAL A 197 23.16 14.95 19.84
CA VAL A 197 24.07 14.34 20.83
C VAL A 197 24.59 15.36 21.86
N ARG A 198 24.81 16.62 21.46
CA ARG A 198 25.45 17.63 22.33
C ARG A 198 24.49 18.29 23.32
N ALA A 199 23.22 18.41 22.96
CA ALA A 199 22.15 18.96 23.80
C ALA A 199 21.85 18.26 25.16
N PRO A 200 22.02 16.93 25.37
CA PRO A 200 21.39 16.25 26.52
C PRO A 200 22.39 15.71 27.58
N LEU A 201 23.63 15.40 27.20
CA LEU A 201 24.64 14.87 28.13
C LEU A 201 24.94 15.86 29.26
N ALA A 202 24.83 17.17 29.01
CA ALA A 202 25.04 18.19 30.01
C ALA A 202 23.99 18.16 31.14
N GLN A 203 22.74 17.76 30.85
CA GLN A 203 21.67 17.75 31.86
C GLN A 203 21.52 16.43 32.59
N GLU A 204 21.75 15.27 31.94
CA GLU A 204 21.80 14.00 32.66
C GLU A 204 23.00 13.98 33.63
N MET A 205 24.16 14.53 33.23
CA MET A 205 25.29 14.73 34.13
C MET A 205 24.99 15.76 35.23
N SER A 206 24.26 16.84 34.95
CA SER A 206 23.87 17.85 35.95
C SER A 206 22.83 17.31 36.95
N LYS A 207 21.81 16.57 36.49
CA LYS A 207 20.83 15.88 37.36
C LYS A 207 21.48 14.78 38.18
N ALA A 208 22.38 13.98 37.61
CA ALA A 208 23.12 12.95 38.32
C ALA A 208 24.10 13.54 39.35
N ALA A 209 24.75 14.66 39.04
CA ALA A 209 25.62 15.38 39.97
C ALA A 209 24.85 16.06 41.11
N GLY A 210 23.66 16.60 40.83
CA GLY A 210 22.78 17.19 41.86
C GLY A 210 22.10 16.17 42.77
N ALA A 211 21.84 14.96 42.28
CA ALA A 211 21.22 13.89 43.07
C ALA A 211 22.19 13.21 44.06
N ASN A 212 23.51 13.33 43.87
CA ASN A 212 24.52 12.64 44.69
C ASN A 212 25.13 13.52 45.80
N TRP A 213 24.64 14.74 46.02
CA TRP A 213 25.07 15.61 47.13
C TRP A 213 24.00 15.70 48.22
N THR A 214 23.93 14.67 49.06
CA THR A 214 23.20 14.72 50.35
C THR A 214 24.12 14.25 51.47
N GLY A 215 25.00 15.14 51.93
CA GLY A 215 25.98 14.77 52.96
C GLY A 215 26.75 15.96 53.53
N GLY A 216 26.05 16.95 54.09
CA GLY A 216 26.69 17.90 55.02
C GLY A 216 26.91 17.21 56.39
N PRO A 217 28.06 17.38 57.05
CA PRO A 217 28.39 16.65 58.27
C PRO A 217 27.50 17.11 59.44
N LYS A 218 26.76 16.18 60.05
CA LYS A 218 26.03 16.41 61.29
C LYS A 218 27.03 16.58 62.43
N GLN A 219 27.11 17.78 62.99
CA GLN A 219 27.77 18.00 64.28
C GLN A 219 26.93 17.30 65.36
N GLY A 220 27.52 16.26 65.97
CA GLY A 220 27.00 15.60 67.16
C GLY A 220 27.76 16.04 68.40
N GLY A 221 27.07 16.16 69.52
CA GLY A 221 27.69 16.31 70.84
C GLY A 221 26.81 16.98 71.88
N THR A 222 25.79 16.26 72.37
CA THR A 222 25.15 16.46 73.69
C THR A 222 26.06 15.92 74.82
N PRO A 223 25.71 16.06 76.11
CA PRO A 223 24.54 16.70 76.72
C PRO A 223 24.83 17.93 77.58
#